data_AF-A0A329LQH3-F1
#
_entry.id   AF-A0A329LQH3-F1
#
_cell.length_a   1.000
_cell.length_b   1.000
_cell.length_c   1.000
_cell.angle_alpha   90.00
_cell.angle_beta   90.00
_cell.angle_gamma   90.00
#
_symmetry.space_group_name_H-M   'P 1'
#
loop_
_entity.id
_entity.type
_entity.pdbx_description
1 polymer ?
#
loop_
_entity_poly.entity_id
_entity_poly.type
_entity_poly.pdbx_seq_one_letter_code
_entity_poly.pdbx_strand_id
1 'polypeptide(L)'
;MQVVRNTPGEQEQMYKNTDGPGKNRITKVVEWINNSKLVSGSAEFGKYPMLIKIQMNDGTLITVSQAYKWVHGTMPDGSGFSHATPIKGDIVIRKVSETIRATSPELYEWIQEDCKQ
;
A
#
# COMPACT_ATOMS: atom_id res chain seq x y z
N MET A 1 -5.21 12.95 -12.81
CA MET A 1 -4.76 11.86 -11.92
C MET A 1 -4.72 12.42 -10.53
N GLN A 2 -5.20 11.66 -9.56
CA GLN A 2 -5.29 12.11 -8.16
C GLN A 2 -4.76 11.01 -7.26
N VAL A 3 -4.09 11.39 -6.18
CA VAL A 3 -3.64 10.45 -5.15
C VAL A 3 -4.26 10.89 -3.84
N VAL A 4 -5.11 10.02 -3.27
CA VAL A 4 -5.73 10.20 -1.97
C VAL A 4 -4.94 9.36 -0.97
N ARG A 5 -4.45 10.02 0.08
CA ARG A 5 -3.78 9.37 1.20
C ARG A 5 -4.76 9.18 2.34
N ASN A 6 -4.76 7.98 2.92
CA ASN A 6 -5.62 7.61 4.03
C ASN A 6 -4.76 7.22 5.24
N THR A 7 -4.44 8.20 6.10
CA THR A 7 -3.81 7.91 7.40
C THR A 7 -4.94 7.61 8.41
N PRO A 8 -4.86 6.53 9.22
CA PRO A 8 -5.84 6.29 10.28
C PRO A 8 -5.87 7.46 11.27
N GLY A 9 -7.05 8.07 11.46
CA GLY A 9 -7.24 9.19 12.39
C GLY A 9 -7.07 10.59 11.77
N GLU A 10 -6.64 10.70 10.51
CA GLU A 10 -6.54 11.98 9.80
C GLU A 10 -7.59 12.12 8.70
N GLN A 11 -7.87 13.37 8.30
CA GLN A 11 -8.66 13.64 7.09
C GLN A 11 -7.90 13.16 5.84
N GLU A 12 -8.62 12.52 4.92
CA GLU A 12 -8.04 12.04 3.65
C GLU A 12 -7.35 13.20 2.91
N GLN A 13 -6.03 13.12 2.73
CA GLN A 13 -5.29 14.16 2.03
C GLN A 13 -5.27 13.87 0.53
N MET A 14 -5.91 14.74 -0.26
CA MET A 14 -6.00 14.61 -1.70
C MET A 14 -4.93 15.44 -2.40
N TYR A 15 -4.09 14.76 -3.18
CA TYR A 15 -3.11 15.35 -4.09
C TYR A 15 -3.63 15.27 -5.52
N LYS A 16 -3.58 16.36 -6.29
CA LYS A 16 -3.95 16.36 -7.71
C LYS A 16 -2.70 16.59 -8.55
N ASN A 17 -2.75 16.16 -9.82
CA ASN A 17 -1.64 16.45 -10.74
C ASN A 17 -1.66 17.90 -11.26
N THR A 18 -2.70 18.67 -10.91
CA THR A 18 -2.91 20.06 -11.29
C THR A 18 -2.31 21.06 -10.30
N ASP A 19 -2.00 20.64 -9.06
CA ASP A 19 -1.28 21.47 -8.09
C ASP A 19 0.21 21.11 -8.05
N GLY A 20 1.08 22.11 -7.86
CA GLY A 20 2.54 21.92 -7.88
C GLY A 20 3.05 20.86 -6.89
N PRO A 21 2.68 20.93 -5.59
CA PRO A 21 3.06 19.94 -4.59
C PRO A 21 2.49 18.54 -4.87
N GLY A 22 1.23 18.46 -5.29
CA GLY A 22 0.57 17.23 -5.67
C GLY A 22 1.22 16.56 -6.88
N LYS A 23 1.58 17.33 -7.91
CA LYS A 23 2.30 16.82 -9.09
C LYS A 23 3.59 16.11 -8.69
N ASN A 24 4.43 16.73 -7.86
CA ASN A 24 5.70 16.13 -7.43
C ASN A 24 5.49 14.82 -6.65
N ARG A 25 4.50 14.78 -5.76
CA ARG A 25 4.19 13.56 -4.98
C ARG A 25 3.65 12.45 -5.87
N ILE A 26 2.73 12.77 -6.79
CA ILE A 26 2.18 11.82 -7.74
C ILE A 26 3.30 11.26 -8.63
N THR A 27 4.18 12.12 -9.16
CA THR A 27 5.32 11.69 -9.97
C THR A 27 6.22 10.71 -9.21
N LYS A 28 6.56 10.99 -7.95
CA LYS A 28 7.36 10.08 -7.11
C LYS A 28 6.68 8.72 -6.90
N VAL A 29 5.39 8.72 -6.55
CA VAL A 29 4.64 7.48 -6.33
C VAL A 29 4.59 6.64 -7.61
N VAL A 30 4.35 7.26 -8.76
CA VAL A 30 4.36 6.58 -10.06
C VAL A 30 5.75 6.04 -10.39
N GLU A 31 6.81 6.82 -10.14
CA GLU A 31 8.18 6.40 -10.36
C GLU A 31 8.54 5.18 -9.51
N TRP A 32 8.20 5.18 -8.22
CA TRP A 32 8.43 4.03 -7.36
C TRP A 32 7.64 2.79 -7.80
N ILE A 33 6.38 2.95 -8.22
CA ILE A 33 5.58 1.83 -8.77
C ILE A 33 6.23 1.27 -10.05
N ASN A 34 6.66 2.15 -10.96
CA ASN A 34 7.28 1.71 -12.23
C ASN A 34 8.63 1.04 -12.02
N ASN A 35 9.39 1.45 -11.01
CA ASN A 35 10.67 0.83 -10.64
C ASN A 35 10.50 -0.42 -9.77
N SER A 36 9.27 -0.75 -9.36
CA SER A 36 8.99 -1.91 -8.52
C SER A 36 9.18 -3.21 -9.30
N LYS A 37 9.73 -4.22 -8.62
CA LYS A 37 9.91 -5.55 -9.22
C LYS A 37 8.77 -6.46 -8.81
N LEU A 38 8.09 -7.06 -9.79
CA LEU A 38 7.03 -8.03 -9.54
C LEU A 38 7.59 -9.22 -8.75
N VAL A 39 6.85 -9.64 -7.72
CA VAL A 39 7.22 -10.78 -6.87
C VAL A 39 6.12 -11.83 -7.00
N SER A 40 6.52 -13.08 -7.24
CA SER A 40 5.60 -14.22 -7.21
C SER A 40 5.24 -14.62 -5.78
N GLY A 41 4.01 -15.10 -5.60
CA GLY A 41 3.49 -15.57 -4.31
C GLY A 41 2.41 -14.67 -3.73
N SER A 42 1.61 -15.22 -2.81
CA SER A 42 0.56 -14.46 -2.15
C SER A 42 1.15 -13.47 -1.16
N ALA A 43 0.65 -12.24 -1.23
CA ALA A 43 0.71 -11.28 -0.14
C ALA A 43 -0.68 -10.67 -0.04
N GLU A 44 -1.11 -10.42 1.18
CA GLU A 44 -2.43 -9.87 1.44
C GLU A 44 -2.31 -8.41 1.85
N PHE A 45 -3.43 -7.69 1.70
CA PHE A 45 -3.60 -6.44 2.40
C PHE A 45 -3.50 -6.71 3.90
N GLY A 46 -2.73 -5.89 4.59
CA GLY A 46 -2.64 -5.96 6.05
C GLY A 46 -3.95 -5.57 6.73
N LYS A 47 -3.97 -5.78 8.05
CA LYS A 47 -5.03 -5.31 8.94
C LYS A 47 -5.14 -3.77 8.97
N TYR A 48 -4.08 -3.06 8.57
CA TYR A 48 -4.02 -1.60 8.57
C TYR A 48 -4.70 -1.00 7.34
N PRO A 49 -5.28 0.21 7.45
CA PRO A 49 -6.05 0.81 6.36
C PRO A 49 -5.20 0.94 5.10
N MET A 50 -5.87 0.93 3.95
CA MET A 50 -5.27 1.30 2.66
C MET A 50 -4.59 2.66 2.79
N LEU A 51 -3.33 2.79 2.37
CA LEU A 51 -2.53 3.99 2.67
C LEU A 51 -2.54 4.96 1.50
N ILE A 52 -2.61 4.44 0.27
CA ILE A 52 -2.60 5.25 -0.94
C ILE A 52 -3.70 4.74 -1.89
N LYS A 53 -4.57 5.64 -2.32
CA LYS A 53 -5.51 5.44 -3.43
C LYS A 53 -5.09 6.35 -4.57
N ILE A 54 -5.02 5.82 -5.77
CA ILE A 54 -4.60 6.53 -6.97
C ILE A 54 -5.74 6.43 -7.96
N GLN A 55 -6.37 7.56 -8.28
CA GLN A 55 -7.36 7.66 -9.34
C GLN A 55 -6.67 8.11 -10.63
N MET A 56 -6.67 7.21 -11.60
CA MET A 56 -6.15 7.43 -12.94
C MET A 56 -7.10 8.34 -13.74
N ASN A 57 -6.62 8.88 -14.87
CA ASN A 57 -7.41 9.82 -15.69
C ASN A 57 -8.65 9.16 -16.31
N ASP A 58 -8.60 7.85 -16.55
CA ASP A 58 -9.71 7.03 -17.05
C ASP A 58 -10.73 6.66 -15.96
N GLY A 59 -10.53 7.15 -14.73
CA GLY A 59 -11.37 6.82 -13.57
C GLY A 59 -10.96 5.53 -12.84
N THR A 60 -9.99 4.78 -13.35
CA THR A 60 -9.50 3.55 -12.71
C THR A 60 -8.91 3.87 -11.34
N LEU A 61 -9.32 3.12 -10.32
CA LEU A 61 -8.77 3.21 -8.97
C LEU A 61 -7.71 2.13 -8.73
N ILE A 62 -6.53 2.56 -8.32
CA ILE A 62 -5.43 1.71 -7.88
C ILE A 62 -5.22 1.97 -6.40
N THR A 63 -5.09 0.94 -5.57
CA THR A 63 -4.76 1.10 -4.16
C THR A 63 -3.42 0.45 -3.86
N VAL A 64 -2.59 1.12 -3.07
CA VAL A 64 -1.27 0.64 -2.67
C VAL A 64 -1.18 0.59 -1.14
N SER A 65 -0.63 -0.51 -0.64
CA SER A 65 -0.32 -0.70 0.78
C SER A 65 0.97 -1.48 0.94
N GLN A 66 1.46 -1.58 2.18
CA GLN A 66 2.45 -2.59 2.54
C GLN A 66 1.88 -4.00 2.29
N ALA A 67 2.76 -4.92 1.91
CA ALA A 67 2.46 -6.33 1.81
C ALA A 67 2.51 -7.00 3.19
N TYR A 68 1.55 -7.87 3.47
CA TYR A 68 1.52 -8.65 4.71
C TYR A 68 1.47 -10.14 4.44
N LYS A 69 2.07 -10.89 5.36
CA LYS A 69 1.92 -12.34 5.49
C LYS A 69 1.14 -12.64 6.75
N TRP A 70 0.04 -13.36 6.60
CA TRP A 70 -0.71 -13.90 7.72
C TRP A 70 -0.07 -15.20 8.21
N VAL A 71 0.08 -15.29 9.52
CA VAL A 71 0.54 -16.48 10.22
C VAL A 71 -0.60 -16.91 11.13
N HIS A 72 -1.10 -18.12 10.89
CA HIS A 72 -2.11 -18.77 11.72
C HIS A 72 -1.46 -19.90 12.52
N GLY A 73 -1.90 -20.09 13.75
CA GLY A 73 -1.49 -21.23 14.54
C GLY A 73 -2.44 -21.50 15.69
N THR A 74 -2.14 -22.56 16.44
CA THR A 74 -2.92 -22.98 17.60
C THR A 74 -1.99 -23.01 18.80
N MET A 75 -2.39 -22.36 19.89
CA MET A 75 -1.69 -22.38 21.15
C MET A 75 -1.92 -23.71 21.89
N PRO A 76 -1.07 -24.07 22.88
CA PRO A 76 -1.20 -25.33 23.61
C PRO A 76 -2.52 -25.52 24.36
N ASP A 77 -3.22 -24.43 24.68
CA ASP A 77 -4.55 -24.44 25.32
C ASP A 77 -5.71 -24.67 24.32
N GLY A 78 -5.40 -24.87 23.04
CA GLY A 78 -6.37 -25.06 21.97
C GLY A 78 -6.90 -23.75 21.36
N SER A 79 -6.51 -22.58 21.88
CA SER A 79 -6.89 -21.29 21.29
C SER A 79 -6.16 -21.05 19.97
N GLY A 80 -6.88 -20.49 18.99
CA GLY A 80 -6.28 -20.09 17.71
C GLY A 80 -5.66 -18.70 17.78
N PHE A 81 -4.56 -18.48 17.08
CA PHE A 81 -4.02 -17.15 16.83
C PHE A 81 -3.90 -16.87 15.33
N SER A 82 -4.05 -15.61 14.98
CA SER A 82 -3.84 -15.09 13.64
C SER A 82 -3.10 -13.76 13.76
N HIS A 83 -1.94 -13.66 13.11
CA HIS A 83 -1.11 -12.47 13.16
C HIS A 83 -0.65 -12.09 11.76
N ALA A 84 -0.79 -10.80 11.42
CA ALA A 84 -0.31 -10.25 10.16
C ALA A 84 1.06 -9.62 10.38
N THR A 85 2.06 -10.09 9.65
CA THR A 85 3.43 -9.56 9.67
C THR A 85 3.71 -8.80 8.38
N PRO A 86 4.20 -7.54 8.42
CA PRO A 86 4.58 -6.83 7.21
C PRO A 86 5.78 -7.52 6.55
N ILE A 87 5.77 -7.62 5.24
CA ILE A 87 6.90 -8.11 4.44
C ILE A 87 7.77 -6.90 4.09
N LYS A 88 8.95 -6.82 4.69
CA LYS A 88 9.83 -5.66 4.55
C LYS A 88 10.18 -5.40 3.08
N GLY A 89 9.94 -4.17 2.62
CA GLY A 89 10.25 -3.73 1.26
C GLY A 89 9.23 -4.13 0.20
N ASP A 90 8.20 -4.92 0.56
CA ASP A 90 7.18 -5.35 -0.37
C ASP A 90 5.89 -4.54 -0.20
N ILE A 91 5.27 -4.24 -1.34
CA ILE A 91 3.98 -3.57 -1.45
C ILE A 91 2.98 -4.47 -2.17
N VAL A 92 1.71 -4.19 -1.91
CA VAL A 92 0.60 -4.76 -2.66
C VAL A 92 -0.08 -3.62 -3.42
N ILE A 93 -0.23 -3.81 -4.72
CA ILE A 93 -0.93 -2.92 -5.64
C ILE A 93 -2.20 -3.65 -6.05
N ARG A 94 -3.36 -3.07 -5.78
CA ARG A 94 -4.64 -3.59 -6.24
C ARG A 94 -5.22 -2.67 -7.29
N LYS A 95 -5.59 -3.24 -8.42
CA LYS A 95 -6.26 -2.57 -9.52
C LYS A 95 -7.52 -3.36 -9.83
N VAL A 96 -8.69 -2.79 -9.54
CA VAL A 96 -9.98 -3.46 -9.72
C VAL A 96 -10.01 -4.82 -8.95
N SER A 97 -9.96 -5.95 -9.66
CA SER A 97 -9.92 -7.31 -9.11
C SER A 97 -8.52 -7.91 -9.04
N GLU A 98 -7.52 -7.29 -9.66
CA GLU A 98 -6.15 -7.79 -9.70
C GLU A 98 -5.39 -7.31 -8.47
N THR A 99 -4.66 -8.23 -7.85
CA THR A 99 -3.76 -7.94 -6.73
C THR A 99 -2.36 -8.36 -7.14
N ILE A 100 -1.45 -7.40 -7.15
CA ILE A 100 -0.07 -7.54 -7.58
C ILE A 100 0.82 -7.29 -6.38
N ARG A 101 1.71 -8.23 -6.10
CA ARG A 101 2.79 -8.05 -5.15
C ARG A 101 4.04 -7.57 -5.87
N ALA A 102 4.69 -6.55 -5.33
CA ALA A 102 5.94 -6.05 -5.88
C ALA A 102 6.89 -5.61 -4.76
N THR A 103 8.20 -5.71 -5.00
CA THR A 103 9.22 -5.14 -4.13
C THR A 103 9.45 -3.69 -4.54
N SER A 104 9.27 -2.77 -3.58
CA SER A 104 9.44 -1.32 -3.72
C SER A 104 9.90 -0.74 -2.38
N PRO A 105 11.20 -0.79 -2.06
CA PRO A 105 11.70 -0.37 -0.76
C PRO A 105 11.37 1.08 -0.43
N GLU A 106 11.50 1.99 -1.39
CA GLU A 106 11.26 3.42 -1.21
C GLU A 106 9.78 3.71 -0.92
N LEU A 107 8.87 3.07 -1.66
CA LEU A 107 7.44 3.20 -1.42
C LEU A 107 7.03 2.53 -0.11
N TYR A 108 7.62 1.38 0.22
CA TYR A 108 7.41 0.71 1.50
C TYR A 108 7.84 1.60 2.68
N GLU A 109 9.04 2.18 2.62
CA GLU A 109 9.58 3.07 3.66
C GLU A 109 8.75 4.33 3.78
N TRP A 110 8.39 4.96 2.67
CA TRP A 110 7.54 6.14 2.67
C TRP A 110 6.19 5.86 3.36
N ILE A 111 5.58 4.73 3.02
CA ILE A 111 4.34 4.25 3.66
C ILE A 111 4.57 3.96 5.16
N GLN A 112 5.73 3.43 5.55
CA GLN A 112 6.05 3.08 6.94
C GLN A 112 6.30 4.32 7.81
N GLU A 113 7.09 5.27 7.34
CA GLU A 113 7.40 6.52 8.05
C GLU A 113 6.13 7.32 8.33
N ASP A 114 5.25 7.37 7.34
CA ASP A 114 3.96 8.05 7.45
C ASP A 114 2.97 7.36 8.40
N CYS A 115 3.16 6.07 8.72
CA CYS A 115 2.34 5.30 9.66
C CYS A 115 2.85 5.30 11.11
N LYS A 116 3.99 5.96 11.40
CA LYS A 116 4.56 6.04 12.76
C LYS A 116 3.97 7.20 13.60
N GLN A 117 2.93 7.88 13.13
CA GLN A 117 2.19 8.89 13.89
C GLN A 117 1.09 8.24 14.73
#